data_AF-A0A1I2EC16-F1
#
_entry.id   AF-A0A1I2EC16-F1
#
_cell.length_a   1.000
_cell.length_b   1.000
_cell.length_c   1.000
_cell.angle_alpha   90.00
_cell.angle_beta   90.00
_cell.angle_gamma   90.00
#
_symmetry.space_group_name_H-M   'P 1'
#
loop_
_entity.id
_entity.type
_entity.pdbx_description
1 polymer ?
#
loop_
_entity_poly.entity_id
_entity_poly.type
_entity_poly.pdbx_seq_one_letter_code
_entity_poly.pdbx_strand_id
1 'polypeptide(L)'
;MAHKGSRKHILDLLERKDFINTLNNILQPYDANISDNKTVQPKGSNDDFEYELQYFIDKNNLAERFPSLKDVNSNFNKWWNPRGGKAPTWDMLSLCQLNGKEAILLVEAKAHIKEFDLKGKRLKDEPSEGSMINHNNIDARMKEACGNLNCTYTGFDISRDKHYQLSNRVAFAWKLKQLNIPVVLLYLGFTGDEYFKDFFKDHSHWEQEFTNYIKEVIPVNFINKNQSDFLFIHSSLAIK
;
A
#
# COMPACT_ATOMS: atom_id res chain seq x y z
N MET A 1 3.68 24.44 -3.63
CA MET A 1 4.51 23.89 -4.73
C MET A 1 3.62 22.98 -5.55
N ALA A 2 3.72 22.98 -6.88
CA ALA A 2 2.95 22.04 -7.70
C ALA A 2 3.45 20.60 -7.48
N HIS A 3 2.55 19.67 -7.19
CA HIS A 3 2.87 18.24 -7.10
C HIS A 3 3.27 17.67 -8.46
N LYS A 4 4.02 16.57 -8.47
CA LYS A 4 4.45 15.81 -9.66
C LYS A 4 4.35 14.31 -9.37
N GLY A 5 4.42 13.48 -10.42
CA GLY A 5 4.43 12.03 -10.29
C GLY A 5 3.12 11.47 -9.73
N SER A 6 3.18 10.30 -9.13
CA SER A 6 2.00 9.59 -8.61
C SER A 6 1.16 10.45 -7.65
N ARG A 7 1.80 11.22 -6.78
CA ARG A 7 1.12 12.11 -5.83
C ARG A 7 0.23 13.14 -6.53
N LYS A 8 0.70 13.77 -7.59
CA LYS A 8 -0.13 14.71 -8.38
C LYS A 8 -1.37 14.00 -8.90
N HIS A 9 -1.20 12.84 -9.53
CA HIS A 9 -2.29 12.15 -10.20
C HIS A 9 -3.30 11.53 -9.22
N ILE A 10 -2.87 11.19 -8.00
CA ILE A 10 -3.81 10.83 -6.91
C ILE A 10 -4.67 12.03 -6.54
N LEU A 11 -4.08 13.21 -6.34
CA LEU A 11 -4.85 14.40 -5.99
C LEU A 11 -5.82 14.79 -7.12
N ASP A 12 -5.35 14.78 -8.37
CA ASP A 12 -6.19 15.02 -9.54
C ASP A 12 -7.33 13.99 -9.65
N LEU A 13 -7.03 12.71 -9.40
CA LEU A 13 -8.04 11.67 -9.36
C LEU A 13 -9.11 11.99 -8.31
N LEU A 14 -8.71 12.30 -7.09
CA LEU A 14 -9.62 12.57 -5.96
C LEU A 14 -10.47 13.83 -6.16
N GLU A 15 -10.01 14.78 -6.97
CA GLU A 15 -10.77 16.00 -7.31
C GLU A 15 -11.83 15.77 -8.38
N ARG A 16 -11.75 14.66 -9.12
CA ARG A 16 -12.75 14.34 -10.13
C ARG A 16 -14.07 13.89 -9.50
N LYS A 17 -15.19 14.37 -10.04
CA LYS A 17 -16.54 13.96 -9.60
C LYS A 17 -16.82 12.46 -9.76
N ASP A 18 -16.12 11.80 -10.68
CA ASP A 18 -16.29 10.38 -11.00
C ASP A 18 -15.23 9.47 -10.36
N PHE A 19 -14.43 9.95 -9.38
CA PHE A 19 -13.30 9.19 -8.87
C PHE A 19 -13.72 7.87 -8.19
N ILE A 20 -14.81 7.86 -7.41
CA ILE A 20 -15.34 6.64 -6.78
C ILE A 20 -15.71 5.62 -7.84
N ASN A 21 -16.43 6.03 -8.90
CA ASN A 21 -16.78 5.15 -10.00
C ASN A 21 -15.53 4.64 -10.73
N THR A 22 -14.54 5.52 -10.93
CA THR A 22 -13.26 5.17 -11.55
C THR A 22 -12.52 4.08 -10.76
N LEU A 23 -12.41 4.22 -9.44
CA LEU A 23 -11.79 3.21 -8.59
C LEU A 23 -12.64 1.93 -8.49
N ASN A 24 -13.97 2.07 -8.39
CA ASN A 24 -14.86 0.90 -8.32
C ASN A 24 -14.82 0.05 -9.59
N ASN A 25 -14.57 0.62 -10.78
CA ASN A 25 -14.34 -0.17 -11.99
C ASN A 25 -13.12 -1.10 -11.88
N ILE A 26 -12.12 -0.75 -11.05
CA ILE A 26 -10.95 -1.60 -10.76
C ILE A 26 -11.29 -2.64 -9.68
N LEU A 27 -12.06 -2.24 -8.66
CA LEU A 27 -12.30 -3.04 -7.46
C LEU A 27 -13.44 -4.07 -7.62
N GLN A 28 -14.47 -3.75 -8.40
CA GLN A 28 -15.69 -4.58 -8.52
C GLN A 28 -15.45 -6.00 -9.01
N PRO A 29 -14.54 -6.28 -9.96
CA PRO A 29 -14.22 -7.66 -10.35
C PRO A 29 -13.76 -8.55 -9.18
N TYR A 30 -13.36 -7.94 -8.07
CA TYR A 30 -12.85 -8.61 -6.88
C TYR A 30 -13.80 -8.50 -5.67
N ASP A 31 -15.09 -8.21 -5.93
CA ASP A 31 -16.12 -8.01 -4.90
C ASP A 31 -15.74 -6.92 -3.87
N ALA A 32 -14.97 -5.93 -4.32
CA ALA A 32 -14.56 -4.78 -3.54
C ALA A 32 -15.16 -3.49 -4.07
N ASN A 33 -15.51 -2.54 -3.19
CA ASN A 33 -15.98 -1.21 -3.59
C ASN A 33 -15.83 -0.16 -2.49
N ILE A 34 -15.69 1.09 -2.89
CA ILE A 34 -15.78 2.28 -2.04
C ILE A 34 -17.22 2.81 -2.15
N SER A 35 -17.91 2.96 -1.02
CA SER A 35 -19.30 3.43 -0.99
C SER A 35 -19.43 4.95 -0.87
N ASP A 36 -18.48 5.61 -0.20
CA ASP A 36 -18.47 7.07 -0.02
C ASP A 36 -17.03 7.62 0.09
N ASN A 37 -16.90 8.94 0.11
CA ASN A 37 -15.61 9.63 0.21
C ASN A 37 -15.25 10.07 1.64
N LYS A 38 -16.03 9.68 2.67
CA LYS A 38 -15.88 10.23 4.04
C LYS A 38 -14.57 9.84 4.67
N THR A 39 -14.10 8.62 4.41
CA THR A 39 -12.83 8.10 4.96
C THR A 39 -11.67 8.18 3.98
N VAL A 40 -11.90 8.51 2.71
CA VAL A 40 -10.83 8.67 1.72
C VAL A 40 -9.81 9.71 2.22
N GLN A 41 -8.53 9.36 2.20
CA GLN A 41 -7.40 10.23 2.49
C GLN A 41 -6.33 10.02 1.42
N PRO A 42 -5.67 11.08 0.91
CA PRO A 42 -5.86 12.52 1.19
C PRO A 42 -7.27 13.05 0.80
N LYS A 43 -7.61 14.30 1.14
CA LYS A 43 -8.87 14.97 0.70
C LYS A 43 -8.65 15.90 -0.49
N GLY A 44 -7.87 15.46 -1.48
CA GLY A 44 -7.49 16.29 -2.63
C GLY A 44 -6.52 17.40 -2.23
N SER A 45 -6.32 18.41 -3.09
CA SER A 45 -5.23 19.41 -2.90
C SER A 45 -5.36 20.28 -1.63
N ASN A 46 -6.53 20.28 -0.97
CA ASN A 46 -6.75 21.04 0.27
C ASN A 46 -6.29 20.29 1.54
N ASP A 47 -6.13 18.97 1.48
CA ASP A 47 -5.51 18.13 2.54
C ASP A 47 -4.71 17.05 1.80
N ASP A 48 -3.54 17.44 1.30
CA ASP A 48 -2.66 16.66 0.43
C ASP A 48 -1.73 15.71 1.22
N PHE A 49 -1.94 15.59 2.53
CA PHE A 49 -1.07 14.82 3.42
C PHE A 49 -1.23 13.32 3.15
N GLU A 50 -0.12 12.60 3.04
CA GLU A 50 -0.11 11.14 2.97
C GLU A 50 -0.09 10.55 4.38
N TYR A 51 -0.94 9.55 4.61
CA TYR A 51 -1.24 9.08 5.96
C TYR A 51 -0.41 7.85 6.29
N GLU A 52 0.14 7.83 7.51
CA GLU A 52 0.52 6.57 8.16
C GLU A 52 -0.76 5.80 8.54
N LEU A 53 -0.73 4.47 8.47
CA LEU A 53 -1.89 3.64 8.77
C LEU A 53 -2.43 3.88 10.19
N GLN A 54 -1.55 4.02 11.19
CA GLN A 54 -1.98 4.26 12.57
C GLN A 54 -2.75 5.58 12.70
N TYR A 55 -2.25 6.64 12.04
CA TYR A 55 -2.92 7.95 12.08
C TYR A 55 -4.30 7.89 11.40
N PHE A 56 -4.42 7.14 10.29
CA PHE A 56 -5.71 6.89 9.65
C PHE A 56 -6.70 6.14 10.56
N ILE A 57 -6.23 5.11 11.26
CA ILE A 57 -7.02 4.34 12.25
C ILE A 57 -7.55 5.26 13.35
N ASP A 58 -6.67 6.06 13.95
CA ASP A 58 -7.01 6.93 15.07
C ASP A 58 -7.98 8.04 14.61
N LYS A 59 -7.70 8.72 13.48
CA LYS A 59 -8.53 9.81 12.97
C LYS A 59 -9.96 9.38 12.64
N ASN A 60 -10.16 8.14 12.20
CA ASN A 60 -11.47 7.61 11.83
C ASN A 60 -12.12 6.73 12.91
N ASN A 61 -11.51 6.64 14.11
CA ASN A 61 -11.97 5.80 15.22
C ASN A 61 -12.23 4.35 14.78
N LEU A 62 -11.33 3.79 13.96
CA LEU A 62 -11.55 2.46 13.37
C LEU A 62 -11.56 1.33 14.39
N ALA A 63 -11.05 1.56 15.60
CA ALA A 63 -11.13 0.59 16.69
C ALA A 63 -12.56 0.27 17.15
N GLU A 64 -13.53 1.17 16.90
CA GLU A 64 -14.96 0.88 17.15
C GLU A 64 -15.55 -0.05 16.08
N ARG A 65 -14.95 -0.09 14.90
CA ARG A 65 -15.39 -0.93 13.77
C ARG A 65 -14.65 -2.26 13.71
N PHE A 66 -13.35 -2.23 14.03
CA PHE A 66 -12.46 -3.38 14.10
C PHE A 66 -11.90 -3.51 15.53
N PRO A 67 -12.57 -4.26 16.41
CA PRO A 67 -12.18 -4.35 17.83
C PRO A 67 -10.75 -4.85 18.08
N SER A 68 -10.16 -5.61 17.16
CA SER A 68 -8.76 -6.04 17.22
C SER A 68 -7.75 -4.89 17.19
N LEU A 69 -8.16 -3.69 16.74
CA LEU A 69 -7.36 -2.46 16.82
C LEU A 69 -7.31 -1.84 18.22
N LYS A 70 -8.03 -2.40 19.21
CA LYS A 70 -7.91 -2.01 20.63
C LYS A 70 -6.75 -2.75 21.32
N ASP A 71 -6.21 -3.80 20.71
CA ASP A 71 -5.07 -4.55 21.27
C ASP A 71 -3.80 -3.68 21.26
N VAL A 72 -2.99 -3.73 22.31
CA VAL A 72 -1.68 -3.05 22.37
C VAL A 72 -0.77 -3.45 21.20
N ASN A 73 -0.89 -4.69 20.69
CA ASN A 73 -0.15 -5.21 19.55
C ASN A 73 -0.62 -4.69 18.19
N SER A 74 -1.71 -3.90 18.17
CA SER A 74 -2.27 -3.29 16.96
C SER A 74 -1.74 -1.89 16.68
N ASN A 75 -0.89 -1.33 17.56
CA ASN A 75 -0.25 -0.06 17.27
C ASN A 75 0.81 -0.24 16.17
N PHE A 76 0.47 0.10 14.94
CA PHE A 76 1.31 -0.14 13.76
C PHE A 76 2.63 0.64 13.81
N ASN A 77 2.62 1.84 14.39
CA ASN A 77 3.83 2.66 14.50
C ASN A 77 4.83 2.02 15.48
N LYS A 78 4.38 1.53 16.63
CA LYS A 78 5.22 0.81 17.60
C LYS A 78 5.62 -0.57 17.10
N TRP A 79 4.70 -1.28 16.43
CA TRP A 79 4.98 -2.58 15.83
C TRP A 79 6.10 -2.50 14.79
N TRP A 80 6.13 -1.44 13.99
CA TRP A 80 7.15 -1.22 12.96
C TRP A 80 8.43 -0.56 13.50
N ASN A 81 8.30 0.54 14.25
CA ASN A 81 9.39 1.34 14.80
C ASN A 81 9.24 1.48 16.34
N PRO A 82 9.66 0.47 17.13
CA PRO A 82 9.47 0.47 18.58
C PRO A 82 10.21 1.60 19.31
N ARG A 83 11.23 2.21 18.68
CA ARG A 83 11.97 3.38 19.20
C ARG A 83 11.49 4.70 18.59
N GLY A 84 10.28 4.73 18.02
CA GLY A 84 9.72 5.90 17.35
C GLY A 84 10.30 6.11 15.95
N GLY A 85 9.74 7.09 15.23
CA GLY A 85 10.04 7.32 13.81
C GLY A 85 8.84 7.03 12.92
N LYS A 86 8.93 7.43 11.66
CA LYS A 86 7.81 7.35 10.71
C LYS A 86 7.57 5.92 10.23
N ALA A 87 6.33 5.47 10.35
CA ALA A 87 5.87 4.28 9.65
C ALA A 87 5.70 4.59 8.15
N PRO A 88 5.54 3.57 7.29
CA PRO A 88 5.13 3.77 5.92
C PRO A 88 3.89 4.67 5.79
N THR A 89 3.98 5.67 4.92
CA THR A 89 2.84 6.42 4.42
C THR A 89 2.29 5.77 3.15
N TRP A 90 1.03 6.08 2.85
CA TRP A 90 0.27 5.57 1.73
C TRP A 90 -0.21 6.72 0.84
N ASP A 91 -0.18 6.52 -0.47
CA ASP A 91 -0.67 7.51 -1.43
C ASP A 91 -2.17 7.76 -1.27
N MET A 92 -2.93 6.70 -0.95
CA MET A 92 -4.32 6.82 -0.53
C MET A 92 -4.74 5.72 0.45
N LEU A 93 -5.61 6.08 1.40
CA LEU A 93 -6.28 5.18 2.34
C LEU A 93 -7.79 5.41 2.32
N SER A 94 -8.58 4.36 2.51
CA SER A 94 -10.03 4.49 2.66
C SER A 94 -10.63 3.27 3.35
N LEU A 95 -11.85 3.41 3.88
CA LEU A 95 -12.70 2.25 4.12
C LEU A 95 -13.38 1.84 2.81
N CYS A 96 -13.45 0.53 2.59
CA CYS A 96 -14.16 -0.07 1.48
C CYS A 96 -14.99 -1.27 1.99
N GLN A 97 -15.75 -1.87 1.09
CA GLN A 97 -16.32 -3.20 1.28
C GLN A 97 -15.45 -4.20 0.51
N LEU A 98 -15.29 -5.40 1.08
CA LEU A 98 -14.69 -6.56 0.45
C LEU A 98 -15.55 -7.78 0.81
N ASN A 99 -16.13 -8.46 -0.17
CA ASN A 99 -17.03 -9.60 0.04
C ASN A 99 -18.19 -9.26 1.01
N GLY A 100 -18.75 -8.05 0.87
CA GLY A 100 -19.83 -7.54 1.73
C GLY A 100 -19.44 -7.26 3.19
N LYS A 101 -18.15 -7.28 3.52
CA LYS A 101 -17.62 -6.91 4.83
C LYS A 101 -16.83 -5.61 4.74
N GLU A 102 -16.87 -4.82 5.81
CA GLU A 102 -16.04 -3.63 5.90
C GLU A 102 -14.55 -3.99 5.90
N ALA A 103 -13.77 -3.23 5.15
CA ALA A 103 -12.38 -3.48 4.85
C ALA A 103 -11.58 -2.17 4.78
N ILE A 104 -10.27 -2.26 4.87
CA ILE A 104 -9.35 -1.14 4.64
C ILE A 104 -8.77 -1.25 3.23
N LEU A 105 -8.89 -0.19 2.45
CA LEU A 105 -8.20 -0.02 1.17
C LEU A 105 -6.89 0.73 1.40
N LEU A 106 -5.78 0.10 0.98
CA LEU A 106 -4.44 0.66 0.96
C LEU A 106 -4.01 0.86 -0.49
N VAL A 107 -3.66 2.09 -0.87
CA VAL A 107 -3.23 2.40 -2.24
C VAL A 107 -1.77 2.86 -2.25
N GLU A 108 -0.97 2.21 -3.08
CA GLU A 108 0.35 2.68 -3.49
C GLU A 108 0.30 3.01 -4.98
N ALA A 109 0.69 4.23 -5.35
CA ALA A 109 0.58 4.74 -6.69
C ALA A 109 1.95 4.97 -7.33
N LYS A 110 2.00 4.81 -8.65
CA LYS A 110 3.20 4.98 -9.46
C LYS A 110 2.87 5.70 -10.77
N ALA A 111 3.73 6.58 -11.25
CA ALA A 111 3.57 7.28 -12.54
C ALA A 111 4.70 6.97 -13.54
N HIS A 112 5.85 6.48 -13.07
CA HIS A 112 6.98 6.15 -13.94
C HIS A 112 7.88 5.05 -13.35
N ILE A 113 8.70 4.42 -14.20
CA ILE A 113 9.50 3.24 -13.86
C ILE A 113 10.46 3.50 -12.70
N LYS A 114 11.12 4.66 -12.63
CA LYS A 114 12.06 4.99 -11.54
C LYS A 114 11.45 5.06 -10.13
N GLU A 115 10.11 5.09 -10.00
CA GLU A 115 9.46 4.96 -8.69
C GLU A 115 9.44 3.50 -8.18
N PHE A 116 9.79 2.52 -9.02
CA PHE A 116 10.07 1.15 -8.61
C PHE A 116 11.47 1.05 -7.98
N ASP A 117 11.56 1.33 -6.68
CA ASP A 117 12.81 1.26 -5.95
C ASP A 117 13.13 -0.19 -5.52
N LEU A 118 14.12 -0.78 -6.17
CA LEU A 118 14.62 -2.12 -5.88
C LEU A 118 15.51 -2.16 -4.62
N LYS A 119 15.87 -1.00 -4.06
CA LYS A 119 16.80 -0.91 -2.93
C LYS A 119 16.15 -1.34 -1.61
N GLY A 120 17.00 -1.77 -0.70
CA GLY A 120 16.66 -1.96 0.70
C GLY A 120 16.56 -0.67 1.50
N LYS A 121 16.03 -0.80 2.72
CA LYS A 121 16.05 0.26 3.73
C LYS A 121 17.51 0.60 4.05
N ARG A 122 17.90 1.84 3.85
CA ARG A 122 19.25 2.30 4.21
C ARG A 122 19.35 2.59 5.69
N LEU A 123 20.44 2.16 6.31
CA LEU A 123 20.96 2.78 7.53
C LEU A 123 21.84 3.98 7.13
N LYS A 124 21.91 4.96 8.02
CA LYS A 124 22.94 6.00 7.93
C LYS A 124 24.30 5.40 8.30
N ASP A 125 25.38 6.04 7.88
CA ASP A 125 26.75 5.57 8.16
C ASP A 125 27.03 5.47 9.67
N GLU A 126 26.51 6.42 10.45
CA GLU A 126 26.53 6.42 11.92
C GLU A 126 25.10 6.40 12.48
N PRO A 127 24.45 5.23 12.54
CA PRO A 127 23.08 5.14 13.03
C PRO A 127 23.05 5.25 14.55
N SER A 128 22.07 5.97 15.10
CA SER A 128 21.79 5.91 16.53
C SER A 128 21.37 4.50 16.94
N GLU A 129 21.52 4.17 18.23
CA GLU A 129 21.05 2.89 18.79
C GLU A 129 19.57 2.65 18.46
N GLY A 130 18.73 3.67 18.62
CA GLY A 130 17.30 3.59 18.27
C GLY A 130 17.06 3.29 16.78
N SER A 131 17.86 3.88 15.89
CA SER A 131 17.80 3.58 14.46
C SER A 131 18.18 2.13 14.16
N MET A 132 19.21 1.60 14.83
CA MET A 132 19.63 0.21 14.67
C MET A 132 18.55 -0.76 15.17
N ILE A 133 17.96 -0.48 16.34
CA ILE A 133 16.87 -1.27 16.91
C ILE A 133 15.66 -1.29 15.96
N ASN A 134 15.23 -0.13 15.45
CA ASN A 134 14.13 -0.05 14.48
C ASN A 134 14.46 -0.83 13.21
N HIS A 135 15.68 -0.69 12.70
CA HIS A 135 16.12 -1.38 11.49
C HIS A 135 16.06 -2.90 11.66
N ASN A 136 16.54 -3.43 12.79
CA ASN A 136 16.45 -4.86 13.12
C ASN A 136 15.01 -5.32 13.35
N ASN A 137 14.18 -4.49 14.00
CA ASN A 137 12.78 -4.81 14.21
C ASN A 137 12.01 -4.95 12.89
N ILE A 138 12.26 -4.05 11.92
CA ILE A 138 11.66 -4.12 10.59
C ILE A 138 12.00 -5.44 9.88
N ASP A 139 13.25 -5.87 9.94
CA ASP A 139 13.67 -7.16 9.37
C ASP A 139 12.97 -8.34 10.06
N ALA A 140 12.88 -8.32 11.39
CA ALA A 140 12.14 -9.34 12.13
C ALA A 140 10.66 -9.40 11.72
N ARG A 141 9.99 -8.25 11.57
CA ARG A 141 8.58 -8.18 11.12
C ARG A 141 8.39 -8.63 9.69
N MET A 142 9.32 -8.30 8.79
CA MET A 142 9.26 -8.78 7.40
C MET A 142 9.50 -10.28 7.30
N LYS A 143 10.46 -10.84 8.06
CA LYS A 143 10.69 -12.29 8.14
C LYS A 143 9.47 -13.03 8.69
N GLU A 144 8.84 -12.49 9.71
CA GLU A 144 7.59 -13.02 10.29
C GLU A 144 6.48 -13.05 9.23
N ALA A 145 6.25 -11.94 8.54
CA ALA A 145 5.25 -11.85 7.48
C ALA A 145 5.57 -12.81 6.32
N CYS A 146 6.83 -12.82 5.85
CA CYS A 146 7.30 -13.67 4.76
C CYS A 146 7.13 -15.16 5.07
N GLY A 147 7.51 -15.58 6.29
CA GLY A 147 7.36 -16.97 6.73
C GLY A 147 5.89 -17.40 6.76
N ASN A 148 5.01 -16.57 7.32
CA ASN A 148 3.57 -16.87 7.36
C ASN A 148 2.94 -16.92 5.97
N LEU A 149 3.26 -15.96 5.09
CA LEU A 149 2.77 -15.96 3.71
C LEU A 149 3.21 -17.21 2.96
N ASN A 150 4.46 -17.66 3.16
CA ASN A 150 4.98 -18.88 2.54
C ASN A 150 4.35 -20.19 3.07
N CYS A 151 3.67 -20.16 4.23
CA CYS A 151 2.89 -21.31 4.69
C CYS A 151 1.65 -21.56 3.82
N THR A 152 1.08 -20.51 3.22
CA THR A 152 -0.13 -20.60 2.37
C THR A 152 0.20 -20.50 0.88
N TYR A 153 1.17 -19.65 0.51
CA TYR A 153 1.57 -19.36 -0.86
C TYR A 153 3.08 -19.43 -1.02
N THR A 154 3.59 -20.47 -1.68
CA THR A 154 5.03 -20.60 -1.92
C THR A 154 5.54 -19.51 -2.88
N GLY A 155 6.66 -18.89 -2.52
CA GLY A 155 7.42 -18.00 -3.42
C GLY A 155 7.46 -16.53 -2.99
N PHE A 156 7.00 -16.19 -1.79
CA PHE A 156 7.23 -14.86 -1.22
C PHE A 156 8.69 -14.72 -0.76
N ASP A 157 9.28 -13.57 -1.04
CA ASP A 157 10.64 -13.21 -0.59
C ASP A 157 10.73 -11.71 -0.26
N ILE A 158 9.76 -11.23 0.51
CA ILE A 158 9.75 -9.86 1.02
C ILE A 158 10.90 -9.66 2.02
N SER A 159 11.60 -8.55 1.89
CA SER A 159 12.81 -8.27 2.67
C SER A 159 13.00 -6.77 2.91
N ARG A 160 13.72 -6.46 3.98
CA ARG A 160 14.15 -5.09 4.27
C ARG A 160 15.26 -4.66 3.31
N ASP A 161 16.02 -5.61 2.79
CA ASP A 161 17.30 -5.35 2.12
C ASP A 161 17.15 -5.22 0.58
N LYS A 162 15.97 -5.56 0.04
CA LYS A 162 15.58 -5.35 -1.36
C LYS A 162 14.10 -4.96 -1.45
N HIS A 163 13.74 -4.19 -2.48
CA HIS A 163 12.36 -3.78 -2.75
C HIS A 163 11.65 -3.27 -1.48
N TYR A 164 12.31 -2.42 -0.68
CA TYR A 164 11.84 -2.13 0.67
C TYR A 164 10.42 -1.56 0.70
N GLN A 165 10.08 -0.74 -0.29
CA GLN A 165 8.73 -0.22 -0.45
C GLN A 165 7.74 -1.37 -0.74
N LEU A 166 8.00 -2.13 -1.80
CA LEU A 166 7.57 -3.52 -2.05
C LEU A 166 7.11 -4.27 -0.79
N SER A 167 8.15 -4.73 -0.11
CA SER A 167 8.09 -5.60 1.05
C SER A 167 7.29 -5.02 2.20
N ASN A 168 7.38 -3.71 2.44
CA ASN A 168 6.67 -3.12 3.57
C ASN A 168 5.17 -2.99 3.31
N ARG A 169 4.71 -2.72 2.07
CA ARG A 169 3.28 -2.67 1.76
C ARG A 169 2.62 -4.04 1.97
N VAL A 170 3.29 -5.09 1.52
CA VAL A 170 2.86 -6.48 1.74
C VAL A 170 2.83 -6.83 3.23
N ALA A 171 3.88 -6.50 3.98
CA ALA A 171 3.94 -6.80 5.42
C ALA A 171 2.81 -6.10 6.22
N PHE A 172 2.47 -4.87 5.87
CA PHE A 172 1.36 -4.14 6.51
C PHE A 172 0.00 -4.75 6.16
N ALA A 173 -0.24 -5.09 4.90
CA ALA A 173 -1.47 -5.75 4.48
C ALA A 173 -1.64 -7.12 5.18
N TRP A 174 -0.56 -7.91 5.24
CA TRP A 174 -0.54 -9.15 6.02
C TRP A 174 -0.83 -8.91 7.50
N LYS A 175 -0.24 -7.89 8.13
CA LYS A 175 -0.46 -7.60 9.56
C LYS A 175 -1.91 -7.22 9.86
N LEU A 176 -2.56 -6.44 8.99
CA LEU A 176 -3.99 -6.16 9.09
C LEU A 176 -4.82 -7.45 9.02
N LYS A 177 -4.50 -8.33 8.07
CA LYS A 177 -5.15 -9.64 7.94
C LYS A 177 -4.99 -10.49 9.20
N GLN A 178 -3.79 -10.54 9.80
CA GLN A 178 -3.54 -11.25 11.06
C GLN A 178 -4.41 -10.74 12.22
N LEU A 179 -4.79 -9.46 12.18
CA LEU A 179 -5.72 -8.86 13.12
C LEU A 179 -7.19 -9.07 12.73
N ASN A 180 -7.49 -9.98 11.79
CA ASN A 180 -8.81 -10.25 11.23
C ASN A 180 -9.48 -9.03 10.57
N ILE A 181 -8.69 -8.10 10.05
CA ILE A 181 -9.19 -6.93 9.32
C ILE A 181 -9.11 -7.23 7.82
N PRO A 182 -10.25 -7.30 7.11
CA PRO A 182 -10.25 -7.42 5.66
C PRO A 182 -9.51 -6.24 5.03
N VAL A 183 -8.64 -6.52 4.06
CA VAL A 183 -7.77 -5.50 3.47
C VAL A 183 -7.61 -5.72 1.97
N VAL A 184 -7.63 -4.61 1.25
CA VAL A 184 -7.33 -4.51 -0.17
C VAL A 184 -6.05 -3.70 -0.30
N LEU A 185 -5.01 -4.30 -0.89
CA LEU A 185 -3.78 -3.61 -1.28
C LEU A 185 -3.81 -3.37 -2.79
N LEU A 186 -3.94 -2.11 -3.20
CA LEU A 186 -3.99 -1.71 -4.60
C LEU A 186 -2.68 -1.01 -5.00
N TYR A 187 -1.99 -1.57 -5.98
CA TYR A 187 -0.95 -0.87 -6.74
C TYR A 187 -1.56 -0.21 -7.98
N LEU A 188 -1.48 1.12 -8.05
CA LEU A 188 -2.12 1.92 -9.09
C LEU A 188 -1.09 2.61 -9.97
N GLY A 189 -1.00 2.19 -11.23
CA GLY A 189 -0.17 2.84 -12.25
C GLY A 189 -0.91 3.98 -12.96
N PHE A 190 -0.35 5.19 -12.97
CA PHE A 190 -0.80 6.29 -13.82
C PHE A 190 -0.03 6.26 -15.14
N THR A 191 -0.76 6.11 -16.25
CA THR A 191 -0.17 6.00 -17.59
C THR A 191 -0.34 7.30 -18.38
N GLY A 192 0.62 7.62 -19.24
CA GLY A 192 0.60 8.81 -20.10
C GLY A 192 1.28 10.05 -19.51
N ASP A 193 2.01 9.95 -18.39
CA ASP A 193 2.69 11.10 -17.78
C ASP A 193 4.00 11.47 -18.49
N GLU A 194 3.88 12.11 -19.65
CA GLU A 194 5.02 12.53 -20.49
C GLU A 194 5.97 13.54 -19.82
N TYR A 195 5.65 14.05 -18.62
CA TYR A 195 6.60 14.83 -17.82
C TYR A 195 7.87 14.04 -17.52
N PHE A 196 7.77 12.71 -17.36
CA PHE A 196 8.90 11.82 -17.11
C PHE A 196 9.31 11.08 -18.39
N LYS A 197 10.62 10.87 -18.57
CA LYS A 197 11.13 10.14 -19.76
C LYS A 197 10.81 8.65 -19.74
N ASP A 198 10.63 8.09 -18.54
CA ASP A 198 10.40 6.68 -18.24
C ASP A 198 8.98 6.43 -17.71
N PHE A 199 8.00 7.22 -18.17
CA PHE A 199 6.60 7.09 -17.82
C PHE A 199 5.98 5.76 -18.30
N PHE A 200 4.92 5.32 -17.61
CA PHE A 200 4.11 4.20 -18.10
C PHE A 200 3.29 4.65 -19.30
N LYS A 201 3.35 3.93 -20.41
CA LYS A 201 2.80 4.40 -21.69
C LYS A 201 1.30 4.12 -21.76
N ASP A 202 0.96 2.90 -21.41
CA ASP A 202 -0.39 2.35 -21.41
C ASP A 202 -0.47 1.23 -20.36
N HIS A 203 -1.64 0.58 -20.30
CA HIS A 203 -1.90 -0.52 -19.39
C HIS A 203 -0.94 -1.71 -19.58
N SER A 204 -0.58 -2.04 -20.82
CA SER A 204 0.31 -3.17 -21.10
C SER A 204 1.73 -2.87 -20.64
N HIS A 205 2.22 -1.64 -20.86
CA HIS A 205 3.51 -1.21 -20.33
C HIS A 205 3.52 -1.24 -18.79
N TRP A 206 2.45 -0.78 -18.13
CA TRP A 206 2.32 -0.89 -16.68
C TRP A 206 2.38 -2.35 -16.20
N GLU A 207 1.60 -3.24 -16.80
CA GLU A 207 1.55 -4.65 -16.43
C GLU A 207 2.92 -5.33 -16.56
N GLN A 208 3.63 -5.06 -17.66
CA GLN A 208 4.97 -5.57 -17.89
C GLN A 208 5.95 -5.08 -16.82
N GLU A 209 6.02 -3.76 -16.61
CA GLU A 209 6.97 -3.16 -15.67
C GLU A 209 6.65 -3.52 -14.21
N PHE A 210 5.37 -3.56 -13.84
CA PHE A 210 4.95 -4.02 -12.52
C PHE A 210 5.28 -5.50 -12.30
N THR A 211 5.03 -6.36 -13.29
CA THR A 211 5.38 -7.79 -13.23
C THR A 211 6.89 -7.98 -13.05
N ASN A 212 7.70 -7.19 -13.76
CA ASN A 212 9.15 -7.19 -13.60
C ASN A 212 9.58 -6.69 -12.21
N TYR A 213 8.91 -5.67 -11.67
CA TYR A 213 9.21 -5.12 -10.35
C TYR A 213 8.95 -6.09 -9.21
N ILE A 214 7.89 -6.89 -9.29
CA ILE A 214 7.56 -7.87 -8.23
C ILE A 214 8.29 -9.20 -8.39
N LYS A 215 8.98 -9.39 -9.53
CA LYS A 215 9.66 -10.64 -9.88
C LYS A 215 10.61 -11.03 -8.74
N GLU A 216 10.54 -12.30 -8.33
CA GLU A 216 11.34 -12.85 -7.22
C GLU A 216 11.05 -12.26 -5.82
N VAL A 217 9.97 -11.49 -5.65
CA VAL A 217 9.54 -10.96 -4.34
C VAL A 217 8.14 -11.42 -3.99
N ILE A 218 7.23 -11.42 -4.97
CA ILE A 218 5.83 -11.82 -4.80
C ILE A 218 5.47 -12.85 -5.86
N PRO A 219 4.86 -13.98 -5.50
CA PRO A 219 4.44 -14.98 -6.47
C PRO A 219 3.26 -14.41 -7.30
N VAL A 220 3.41 -14.38 -8.62
CA VAL A 220 2.45 -13.73 -9.55
C VAL A 220 1.03 -14.30 -9.46
N ASN A 221 0.90 -15.56 -9.05
CA ASN A 221 -0.40 -16.21 -8.85
C ASN A 221 -1.15 -15.75 -7.60
N PHE A 222 -0.54 -14.95 -6.72
CA PHE A 222 -1.18 -14.34 -5.55
C PHE A 222 -1.96 -13.06 -5.92
N ILE A 223 -1.56 -12.38 -6.98
CA ILE A 223 -2.07 -11.06 -7.34
C ILE A 223 -3.32 -11.21 -8.22
N ASN A 224 -4.27 -10.30 -8.05
CA ASN A 224 -5.55 -10.28 -8.77
C ASN A 224 -6.35 -11.59 -8.55
N LYS A 225 -6.36 -12.11 -7.32
CA LYS A 225 -7.12 -13.32 -6.92
C LYS A 225 -8.03 -13.06 -5.72
N ASN A 226 -9.29 -13.48 -5.81
CA ASN A 226 -10.30 -13.31 -4.74
C ASN A 226 -10.09 -14.19 -3.50
N GLN A 227 -9.14 -15.13 -3.55
CA GLN A 227 -8.93 -16.14 -2.50
C GLN A 227 -7.60 -15.99 -1.75
N SER A 228 -6.91 -14.85 -1.88
CA SER A 228 -5.65 -14.59 -1.20
C SER A 228 -5.83 -14.25 0.30
N ASP A 229 -4.74 -14.35 1.09
CA ASP A 229 -4.76 -13.98 2.51
C ASP A 229 -5.31 -12.56 2.73
N PHE A 230 -4.87 -11.63 1.88
CA PHE A 230 -5.48 -10.34 1.66
C PHE A 230 -5.56 -10.07 0.16
N LEU A 231 -6.50 -9.25 -0.29
CA LEU A 231 -6.68 -8.97 -1.71
C LEU A 231 -5.57 -8.03 -2.20
N PHE A 232 -4.64 -8.54 -3.01
CA PHE A 232 -3.64 -7.73 -3.70
C PHE A 232 -4.09 -7.51 -5.14
N ILE A 233 -4.36 -6.26 -5.50
CA ILE A 233 -4.65 -5.84 -6.88
C ILE A 233 -3.51 -5.00 -7.44
N HIS A 234 -3.21 -5.15 -8.73
CA HIS A 234 -2.58 -4.07 -9.50
C HIS A 234 -3.45 -3.71 -10.71
N SER A 235 -3.49 -2.42 -11.03
CA SER A 235 -4.20 -1.90 -12.20
C SER A 235 -3.63 -0.54 -12.60
N SER A 236 -4.10 0.03 -13.71
CA SER A 236 -3.66 1.33 -14.17
C SER A 236 -4.80 2.23 -14.61
N LEU A 237 -4.56 3.53 -14.56
CA LEU A 237 -5.44 4.57 -15.08
C LEU A 237 -4.64 5.50 -16.00
N ALA A 238 -5.23 5.82 -17.16
CA ALA A 238 -4.71 6.92 -17.96
C ALA A 238 -4.94 8.24 -17.22
N ILE A 239 -3.92 9.08 -17.19
CA ILE A 239 -4.07 10.46 -16.71
C ILE A 239 -5.05 11.20 -17.64
N LYS A 240 -5.83 12.11 -17.08
CA LYS A 240 -6.80 12.94 -17.82
C LYS A 240 -6.28 14.36 -17.94
#